data_AF-A0A6L2ZWU0-F1
#
_entry.id   AF-A0A6L2ZWU0-F1
#
_cell.length_a   1.000
_cell.length_b   1.000
_cell.length_c   1.000
_cell.angle_alpha   90.00
_cell.angle_beta   90.00
_cell.angle_gamma   90.00
#
_symmetry.space_group_name_H-M   'P 1'
#
loop_
_entity.id
_entity.type
_entity.pdbx_description
1 polymer ?
#
loop_
_entity_poly.entity_id
_entity_poly.type
_entity_poly.pdbx_seq_one_letter_code
_entity_poly.pdbx_strand_id
1 'polypeptide(L)'
;MSLQLIPMDRETGEVLEFRPSMIKELDNSDLTAFLEAVKAADKMKKEAEKEVKKRLDEGQNFTRLSYGKQQFTREIVMDNAAKTALIRKYGLDSVEPLSVAKLEKKYGEDIYKDIEQFIIQKPKKPAIKWDE
;
A
#
# COMPACT_ATOMS: atom_id res chain seq x y z
N MET A 1 23.81 -12.01 12.73
CA MET A 1 22.53 -12.27 13.44
C MET A 1 21.53 -12.79 12.42
N SER A 2 21.16 -14.07 12.50
CA SER A 2 20.17 -14.71 11.63
C SER A 2 18.77 -14.53 12.26
N LEU A 3 17.93 -13.70 11.65
CA LEU A 3 16.49 -13.72 11.91
C LEU A 3 15.92 -14.93 11.18
N GLN A 4 15.81 -16.08 11.86
CA GLN A 4 15.09 -17.24 11.33
C GLN A 4 13.60 -17.06 11.62
N LEU A 5 12.87 -16.49 10.66
CA LEU A 5 11.41 -16.59 10.57
C LEU A 5 11.05 -17.91 9.89
N ILE A 6 11.47 -19.01 10.47
CA ILE A 6 11.15 -20.34 9.95
C ILE A 6 10.37 -21.06 11.04
N PRO A 7 9.10 -21.43 10.82
CA PRO A 7 8.42 -22.38 11.69
C PRO A 7 9.29 -23.64 11.78
N MET A 8 9.63 -24.03 13.00
CA MET A 8 10.40 -25.23 13.27
C MET A 8 9.43 -26.25 13.87
N ASP A 9 9.40 -27.45 13.31
CA ASP A 9 8.70 -28.57 13.94
C ASP A 9 9.35 -28.83 15.31
N ARG A 10 8.55 -28.79 16.39
CA ARG A 10 9.05 -28.90 17.77
C ARG A 10 9.49 -30.32 18.15
N GLU A 11 9.06 -31.34 17.41
CA GLU A 11 9.43 -32.74 17.66
C GLU A 11 10.63 -33.17 16.81
N THR A 12 10.74 -32.69 15.57
CA THR A 12 11.79 -33.13 14.62
C THR A 12 12.90 -32.11 14.40
N GLY A 13 12.68 -30.84 14.74
CA GLY A 13 13.65 -29.75 14.50
C GLY A 13 13.79 -29.36 13.03
N GLU A 14 12.94 -29.90 12.14
CA GLU A 14 12.99 -29.57 10.72
C GLU A 14 12.44 -28.16 10.44
N VAL A 15 13.13 -27.48 9.53
CA VAL A 15 12.76 -26.18 8.96
C VAL A 15 11.54 -26.41 8.08
N LEU A 16 10.34 -26.11 8.59
CA LEU A 16 9.12 -26.18 7.78
C LEU A 16 9.12 -25.02 6.79
N GLU A 17 8.90 -25.34 5.51
CA GLU A 17 8.58 -24.33 4.51
C GLU A 17 7.23 -23.72 4.92
N PHE A 18 7.23 -22.48 5.43
CA PHE A 18 5.98 -21.83 5.84
C PHE A 18 5.12 -21.56 4.62
N ARG A 19 4.09 -22.39 4.43
CA ARG A 19 3.13 -22.21 3.34
C ARG A 19 2.04 -21.25 3.78
N PRO A 20 1.55 -20.35 2.90
CA PRO A 20 0.45 -19.45 3.25
C PRO A 20 -0.82 -20.16 3.76
N SER A 21 -1.02 -21.43 3.40
CA SER A 21 -2.11 -22.26 3.92
C SER A 21 -2.04 -22.48 5.43
N MET A 22 -0.84 -22.59 6.00
CA MET A 22 -0.61 -22.83 7.43
C MET A 22 -1.11 -21.68 8.31
N ILE A 23 -1.19 -20.45 7.77
CA ILE A 23 -1.73 -19.28 8.49
C ILE A 23 -3.19 -19.54 8.93
N LYS A 24 -3.94 -20.34 8.17
CA LYS A 24 -5.35 -20.68 8.48
C LYS A 24 -5.49 -21.73 9.58
N GLU A 25 -4.41 -22.44 9.89
CA GLU A 25 -4.37 -23.52 10.87
C GLU A 25 -3.88 -23.03 12.25
N LEU A 26 -3.32 -21.83 12.32
CA LEU A 26 -2.90 -21.20 13.57
C LEU A 26 -4.11 -20.80 14.41
N ASP A 27 -4.03 -21.04 15.71
CA ASP A 27 -5.00 -20.48 16.65
C ASP A 27 -4.80 -18.95 16.80
N ASN A 28 -5.71 -18.30 17.52
CA ASN A 28 -5.67 -16.85 17.67
C ASN A 28 -4.40 -16.34 18.37
N SER A 29 -3.86 -17.10 19.33
CA SER A 29 -2.67 -16.71 20.09
C SER A 29 -1.43 -16.78 19.20
N ASP A 30 -1.23 -17.91 18.53
CA ASP A 30 -0.12 -18.14 17.62
C ASP A 30 -0.18 -17.22 16.40
N LEU A 31 -1.38 -16.95 15.87
CA LEU A 31 -1.57 -16.02 14.76
C LEU A 31 -1.19 -14.58 15.15
N THR A 32 -1.50 -14.18 16.39
CA THR A 32 -1.15 -12.84 16.91
C THR A 32 0.37 -12.71 17.09
N ALA A 33 1.00 -13.69 17.74
CA ALA A 33 2.45 -13.72 17.92
C ALA A 33 3.20 -13.77 16.58
N PHE A 34 2.69 -14.53 15.62
CA PHE A 34 3.22 -14.57 14.25
C PHE A 34 3.13 -13.19 13.58
N LEU A 35 1.98 -12.52 13.67
CA LEU A 35 1.79 -11.20 13.08
C LEU A 35 2.71 -10.15 13.70
N GLU A 36 2.96 -10.22 15.01
CA GLU A 36 3.90 -9.35 15.71
C GLU A 36 5.34 -9.56 15.21
N ALA A 37 5.79 -10.81 15.11
CA ALA A 37 7.11 -11.15 14.59
C ALA A 37 7.30 -10.68 13.14
N VAL A 38 6.28 -10.88 12.28
CA VAL A 38 6.30 -10.40 10.89
C VAL A 38 6.31 -8.88 10.82
N LYS A 39 5.60 -8.17 11.70
CA LYS A 39 5.61 -6.69 11.76
C LYS A 39 7.01 -6.16 12.08
N ALA A 40 7.72 -6.77 13.03
CA ALA A 40 9.11 -6.41 13.34
C ALA A 40 10.04 -6.70 12.14
N ALA A 41 9.85 -7.86 11.49
CA ALA A 41 10.62 -8.24 10.31
C ALA A 41 10.38 -7.33 9.10
N ASP A 42 9.13 -6.91 8.86
CA ASP A 42 8.77 -6.01 7.75
C ASP A 42 9.47 -4.65 7.89
N LYS A 43 9.62 -4.15 9.12
CA LYS A 43 10.41 -2.94 9.40
C LYS A 43 11.88 -3.13 8.99
N MET A 44 12.49 -4.24 9.38
CA MET A 44 13.88 -4.56 9.02
C MET A 44 14.05 -4.77 7.51
N LYS A 45 13.09 -5.45 6.88
CA LYS A 45 13.03 -5.64 5.42
C LYS A 45 13.02 -4.30 4.69
N LYS A 46 12.15 -3.36 5.11
CA LYS A 46 12.06 -2.03 4.50
C LYS A 46 13.37 -1.25 4.59
N GLU A 47 14.07 -1.31 5.73
CA GLU A 47 15.38 -0.66 5.87
C GLU A 47 16.45 -1.33 5.00
N ALA A 48 16.45 -2.66 4.91
CA ALA A 48 17.34 -3.39 4.03
C ALA A 48 17.10 -3.05 2.54
N GLU A 49 15.83 -2.97 2.11
CA GLU A 49 15.48 -2.59 0.74
C GLU A 49 15.91 -1.15 0.39
N LYS A 50 15.77 -0.20 1.34
CA LYS A 50 16.27 1.17 1.14
C LYS A 50 17.78 1.21 0.92
N GLU A 51 18.53 0.47 1.74
CA GLU A 51 19.99 0.41 1.61
C GLU A 51 20.41 -0.29 0.31
N VAL A 52 19.74 -1.38 -0.09
CA VAL A 52 19.99 -2.03 -1.39
C VAL A 52 19.77 -1.06 -2.54
N LYS A 53 18.65 -0.31 -2.55
CA LYS A 53 18.37 0.70 -3.57
C LYS A 53 19.45 1.78 -3.63
N LYS A 54 19.82 2.33 -2.47
CA LYS A 54 20.90 3.32 -2.37
C LYS A 54 22.20 2.81 -2.99
N ARG A 55 22.60 1.57 -2.69
CA ARG A 55 23.83 0.96 -3.25
C ARG A 55 23.73 0.71 -4.74
N LEU A 56 22.56 0.30 -5.23
CA LEU A 56 22.31 0.17 -6.68
C LEU A 56 22.40 1.54 -7.37
N ASP A 57 21.89 2.61 -6.75
CA ASP A 57 21.98 3.99 -7.26
C ASP A 57 23.43 4.49 -7.28
N GLU A 58 24.25 4.07 -6.31
CA GLU A 58 25.71 4.30 -6.26
C GLU A 58 26.51 3.42 -7.24
N GLY A 59 25.85 2.53 -7.99
CA GLY A 59 26.48 1.67 -9.00
C GLY A 59 27.11 0.37 -8.46
N GLN A 60 26.82 -0.01 -7.21
CA GLN A 60 27.28 -1.29 -6.66
C GLN A 60 26.50 -2.46 -7.27
N ASN A 61 27.18 -3.61 -7.42
CA ASN A 61 26.59 -4.82 -8.01
C ASN A 61 26.17 -5.82 -6.93
N PHE A 62 25.03 -6.48 -7.15
CA PHE A 62 24.58 -7.62 -6.33
C PHE A 62 24.43 -8.86 -7.22
N THR A 63 24.83 -10.04 -6.72
CA THR A 63 24.80 -11.29 -7.50
C THR A 63 23.38 -11.75 -7.88
N ARG A 64 22.37 -11.39 -7.08
CA ARG A 64 20.99 -11.88 -7.23
C ARG A 64 19.94 -10.77 -7.29
N LEU A 65 20.36 -9.51 -7.30
CA LEU A 65 19.49 -8.35 -7.24
C LEU A 65 19.93 -7.31 -8.26
N SER A 66 18.97 -6.72 -8.96
CA SER A 66 19.19 -5.60 -9.87
C SER A 66 17.89 -4.80 -9.96
N TYR A 67 17.99 -3.57 -10.48
CA TYR A 67 16.77 -2.89 -10.89
C TYR A 67 16.07 -3.66 -12.01
N GLY A 68 14.73 -3.68 -11.94
CA GLY A 68 13.89 -4.09 -13.05
C GLY A 68 13.83 -3.01 -14.13
N LYS A 69 13.07 -3.26 -15.19
CA LYS A 69 12.78 -2.24 -16.19
C LYS A 69 12.02 -1.07 -15.53
N GLN A 70 12.44 0.16 -15.84
CA GLN A 70 11.75 1.35 -15.36
C GLN A 70 10.29 1.33 -15.82
N GLN A 71 9.37 1.49 -14.88
CA GLN A 71 7.95 1.64 -15.15
C GLN A 71 7.59 3.12 -15.14
N PHE A 72 6.72 3.52 -16.07
CA PHE A 72 6.21 4.88 -16.16
C PHE A 72 4.73 4.88 -15.87
N THR A 73 4.32 5.65 -14.86
CA THR A 73 2.92 6.03 -14.69
C THR A 73 2.62 7.17 -15.65
N ARG A 74 1.49 7.11 -16.34
CA ARG A 74 1.02 8.20 -17.20
C ARG A 74 0.00 9.01 -16.42
N GLU A 75 0.32 10.28 -16.19
CA GLU A 75 -0.61 11.23 -15.56
C GLU A 75 -1.15 12.19 -16.62
N ILE A 76 -2.47 12.41 -16.62
CA ILE A 76 -3.12 13.39 -17.48
C ILE A 76 -3.10 14.73 -16.76
N VAL A 77 -2.28 15.67 -17.24
CA VAL A 77 -2.25 17.05 -16.75
C VAL A 77 -2.93 17.94 -17.78
N MET A 78 -4.06 18.54 -17.39
CA MET A 78 -4.86 19.41 -18.26
C MET A 78 -5.14 20.74 -17.57
N ASP A 79 -4.98 21.83 -18.32
CA ASP A 79 -5.50 23.14 -17.93
C ASP A 79 -7.03 23.21 -18.14
N ASN A 80 -7.63 24.35 -17.83
CA ASN A 80 -9.07 24.53 -17.97
C ASN A 80 -9.53 24.46 -19.44
N ALA A 81 -8.72 24.96 -20.38
CA ALA A 81 -9.06 24.96 -21.80
C ALA A 81 -9.10 23.54 -22.36
N ALA A 82 -8.11 22.71 -22.04
CA ALA A 82 -8.04 21.30 -22.42
C ALA A 82 -9.18 20.50 -21.79
N LYS A 83 -9.52 20.74 -20.51
CA LYS A 83 -10.69 20.12 -19.86
C LYS A 83 -11.99 20.46 -20.58
N THR A 84 -12.21 21.74 -20.90
CA THR A 84 -13.41 22.16 -21.64
C THR A 84 -13.48 21.52 -23.02
N ALA A 85 -12.36 21.45 -23.75
CA ALA A 85 -12.30 20.78 -25.05
C ALA A 85 -12.60 19.28 -24.95
N LEU A 86 -12.08 18.61 -23.92
CA LEU A 86 -12.33 17.19 -23.68
C LEU A 86 -13.81 16.91 -23.38
N ILE A 87 -14.42 17.71 -22.49
CA ILE A 87 -15.84 17.61 -22.14
C ILE A 87 -16.72 17.85 -23.36
N ARG A 88 -16.39 18.84 -24.21
CA ARG A 88 -17.14 19.10 -25.45
C ARG A 88 -17.13 17.92 -26.43
N LYS A 89 -16.03 17.16 -26.46
CA LYS A 89 -15.84 16.07 -27.43
C LYS A 89 -16.35 14.73 -26.92
N TYR A 90 -16.19 14.45 -25.63
CA TYR A 90 -16.42 13.13 -25.04
C TYR A 90 -17.45 13.13 -23.89
N GLY A 91 -18.03 14.28 -23.54
CA GLY A 91 -19.01 14.40 -22.45
C GLY A 91 -18.37 14.57 -21.07
N LEU A 92 -19.22 14.74 -20.04
CA LEU A 92 -18.79 14.91 -18.65
C LEU A 92 -18.07 13.67 -18.09
N ASP A 93 -18.38 12.47 -18.60
CA ASP A 93 -17.73 11.21 -18.21
C ASP A 93 -16.24 11.16 -18.60
N SER A 94 -15.77 12.10 -19.41
CA SER A 94 -14.35 12.23 -19.76
C SER A 94 -13.50 12.83 -18.63
N VAL A 95 -14.12 13.32 -17.55
CA VAL A 95 -13.44 13.92 -16.40
C VAL A 95 -13.95 13.32 -15.09
N GLU A 96 -13.05 13.08 -14.14
CA GLU A 96 -13.43 12.67 -12.79
C GLU A 96 -13.74 13.90 -11.92
N PRO A 97 -14.79 13.83 -11.07
CA PRO A 97 -15.05 14.88 -10.08
C PRO A 97 -13.89 14.98 -9.08
N LEU A 98 -13.64 16.19 -8.59
CA LEU A 98 -12.70 16.39 -7.49
C LEU A 98 -13.20 15.66 -6.23
N SER A 99 -12.27 15.12 -5.45
CA SER A 99 -12.61 14.57 -4.13
C SER A 99 -13.15 15.67 -3.22
N VAL A 100 -13.99 15.30 -2.25
CA VAL A 100 -14.56 16.22 -1.24
C VAL A 100 -13.48 17.11 -0.62
N ALA A 101 -12.39 16.51 -0.14
CA ALA A 101 -11.26 17.26 0.43
C ALA A 101 -10.60 18.26 -0.54
N LYS A 102 -10.55 17.96 -1.84
CA LYS A 102 -10.03 18.89 -2.86
C LYS A 102 -11.01 20.02 -3.14
N LEU A 103 -12.32 19.74 -3.08
CA LEU A 103 -13.37 20.74 -3.20
C LEU A 103 -13.35 21.70 -2.00
N GLU A 104 -13.34 21.17 -0.78
CA GLU A 104 -13.25 21.98 0.46
C GLU A 104 -12.00 22.86 0.48
N LYS A 105 -10.84 22.31 0.11
CA LYS A 105 -9.60 23.09 0.02
C LYS A 105 -9.69 24.26 -0.97
N LYS A 106 -10.48 24.12 -2.04
CA LYS A 106 -10.57 25.10 -3.13
C LYS A 106 -11.70 26.12 -2.91
N TYR A 107 -12.79 25.69 -2.30
CA TYR A 107 -14.03 26.46 -2.23
C TYR A 107 -14.48 26.75 -0.78
N GLY A 108 -13.73 26.29 0.22
CA GLY A 108 -14.10 26.39 1.64
C GLY A 108 -15.03 25.26 2.08
N GLU A 109 -15.31 25.19 3.38
CA GLU A 109 -16.14 24.14 3.98
C GLU A 109 -17.62 24.25 3.56
N ASP A 110 -18.07 25.43 3.13
CA ASP A 110 -19.48 25.63 2.73
C ASP A 110 -19.89 24.80 1.51
N ILE A 111 -18.96 24.46 0.62
CA ILE A 111 -19.25 23.58 -0.54
C ILE A 111 -19.75 22.20 -0.10
N TYR A 112 -19.38 21.77 1.11
CA TYR A 112 -19.84 20.50 1.67
C TYR A 112 -21.38 20.45 1.71
N LYS A 113 -22.03 21.55 2.09
CA LYS A 113 -23.51 21.65 2.17
C LYS A 113 -24.17 21.42 0.81
N ASP A 114 -23.54 21.88 -0.27
CA ASP A 114 -24.07 21.74 -1.63
C ASP A 114 -23.98 20.31 -2.15
N ILE A 115 -22.92 19.59 -1.75
CA ILE A 115 -22.61 18.26 -2.26
C ILE A 115 -23.04 17.12 -1.33
N GLU A 116 -23.38 17.42 -0.08
CA GLU A 116 -23.64 16.43 0.99
C GLU A 116 -24.67 15.39 0.57
N GLN A 117 -25.77 15.80 -0.08
CA GLN A 117 -26.83 14.92 -0.58
C GLN A 117 -26.34 13.86 -1.59
N PHE A 118 -25.20 14.10 -2.25
CA PHE A 118 -24.59 13.19 -3.22
C PHE A 118 -23.46 12.34 -2.62
N ILE A 119 -23.09 12.56 -1.35
CA ILE A 119 -22.04 11.80 -0.67
C ILE A 119 -22.62 10.48 -0.14
N ILE A 120 -22.18 9.37 -0.74
CA ILE A 120 -22.48 8.04 -0.22
C ILE A 120 -21.39 7.65 0.78
N GLN A 121 -21.73 7.62 2.07
CA GLN A 121 -20.85 7.12 3.11
C GLN A 121 -20.76 5.59 3.04
N LYS A 122 -19.61 5.08 2.62
CA LYS A 122 -19.32 3.64 2.67
C LYS A 122 -18.54 3.33 3.94
N PRO A 123 -19.03 2.45 4.83
CA PRO A 123 -18.28 2.08 6.02
C PRO A 123 -16.95 1.45 5.61
N LYS A 124 -15.86 1.98 6.15
CA LYS A 124 -14.55 1.33 6.04
C LYS A 124 -14.52 0.16 7.00
N LYS A 125 -13.94 -0.97 6.59
CA LYS A 125 -13.65 -2.06 7.52
C LYS A 125 -12.77 -1.53 8.65
N PRO A 126 -13.04 -1.89 9.92
CA PRO A 126 -12.21 -1.46 11.02
C PRO A 126 -10.76 -1.93 10.81
N ALA A 127 -9.80 -1.08 11.14
CA ALA A 127 -8.40 -1.46 11.15
C ALA A 127 -8.11 -2.38 12.35
N ILE A 128 -7.18 -3.32 12.18
CA ILE A 128 -6.61 -4.07 13.30
C ILE A 128 -5.90 -3.08 14.22
N LYS A 129 -6.24 -3.08 15.50
CA LYS A 129 -5.56 -2.31 16.55
C LYS A 129 -4.83 -3.28 17.46
N TRP A 130 -3.64 -2.88 17.88
CA TRP A 130 -2.89 -3.53 18.95
C TRP A 130 -3.28 -2.86 20.26
N ASP A 131 -3.23 -3.59 21.38
CA ASP A 131 -3.44 -3.00 22.70
C ASP A 131 -2.39 -1.90 22.94
N GLU A 132 -2.81 -0.82 23.61
CA GLU A 132 -1.97 0.34 23.95
C GLU A 132 -1.01 0.06 25.12
#